data_AF-A0A838R331-F1
#
_entry.id   AF-A0A838R331-F1
#
_cell.length_a   1.000
_cell.length_b   1.000
_cell.length_c   1.000
_cell.angle_alpha   90.00
_cell.angle_beta   90.00
_cell.angle_gamma   90.00
#
_symmetry.space_group_name_H-M   'P 1'
#
loop_
_entity.id
_entity.type
_entity.pdbx_description
1 polymer ?
#
loop_
_entity_poly.entity_id
_entity_poly.type
_entity_poly.pdbx_seq_one_letter_code
_entity_poly.pdbx_strand_id
1 'polypeptide(L)'
;MFWESVTAGITRLFDWHILLAAAGVSLSTLLYWIVVGKILSTENERFGPGCLLGFMFFGGPLIQIIAVTCFVFVCLPAIIGQGGFTPASAMGALLWPVLKAGFWAGVLVFLLSCLPIIGGIISNTPGVPVFLQGIFMLKRLSKLIYYGLTDTKLPDSVFPSFWANVGYVILAIVLFYITYLMIAAPVALAAGQIKKRRDPIGHYLDQFKPHDNRPSPTVQLVGGMIGPLVGILPLLMYGRYVFLSIGALQDLPTLI
;
A
#
# COMPACT_ATOMS: atom_id res chain seq x y z
N MET A 1 -1.52 13.76 -18.06
CA MET A 1 -0.77 13.38 -16.83
C MET A 1 -1.36 12.19 -16.09
N PHE A 2 -2.65 12.15 -15.68
CA PHE A 2 -3.19 10.99 -14.93
C PHE A 2 -3.06 9.64 -15.66
N TRP A 3 -3.50 9.54 -16.91
CA TRP A 3 -3.38 8.27 -17.65
C TRP A 3 -1.93 7.87 -17.95
N GLU A 4 -1.07 8.86 -18.15
CA GLU A 4 0.36 8.67 -18.39
C GLU A 4 1.08 8.15 -17.13
N SER A 5 0.70 8.63 -15.95
CA SER A 5 1.23 8.10 -14.70
C SER A 5 0.68 6.71 -14.36
N VAL A 6 -0.55 6.39 -14.79
CA VAL A 6 -1.11 5.03 -14.69
C VAL A 6 -0.29 4.05 -15.53
N THR A 7 -0.06 4.35 -16.82
CA THR A 7 0.72 3.46 -17.69
C THR A 7 2.18 3.37 -17.24
N ALA A 8 2.80 4.49 -16.86
CA ALA A 8 4.17 4.53 -16.34
C ALA A 8 4.31 3.80 -14.98
N GLY A 9 3.28 3.81 -14.15
CA GLY A 9 3.26 3.07 -12.89
C GLY A 9 3.16 1.55 -13.13
N ILE A 10 2.34 1.12 -14.09
CA ILE A 10 2.19 -0.29 -14.47
C ILE A 10 3.50 -0.83 -15.05
N THR A 11 4.17 -0.10 -15.94
CA THR A 11 5.44 -0.56 -16.50
C THR A 11 6.52 -0.70 -15.43
N ARG A 12 6.51 0.16 -14.41
CA ARG A 12 7.43 0.09 -13.27
C ARG A 12 7.16 -1.07 -12.32
N LEU A 13 5.93 -1.58 -12.27
CA LEU A 13 5.63 -2.77 -11.47
C LEU A 13 6.49 -3.97 -11.89
N PHE A 14 6.87 -4.05 -13.17
CA PHE A 14 7.69 -5.14 -13.70
C PHE A 14 9.20 -4.96 -13.48
N ASP A 15 9.64 -3.86 -12.83
CA ASP A 15 11.02 -3.72 -12.40
C ASP A 15 11.30 -4.73 -11.28
N TRP A 16 12.33 -5.56 -11.45
CA TRP A 16 12.66 -6.63 -10.50
C TRP A 16 12.97 -6.08 -9.11
N HIS A 17 13.51 -4.87 -8.98
CA HIS A 17 13.79 -4.24 -7.69
C HIS A 17 12.49 -3.95 -6.92
N ILE A 18 11.48 -3.46 -7.63
CA ILE A 18 10.16 -3.17 -7.07
C ILE A 18 9.46 -4.47 -6.71
N LEU A 19 9.49 -5.48 -7.58
CA LEU A 19 8.92 -6.80 -7.30
C LEU A 19 9.55 -7.45 -6.07
N LEU A 20 10.89 -7.42 -5.96
CA LEU A 20 11.59 -8.00 -4.82
C LEU A 20 11.23 -7.28 -3.52
N ALA A 21 11.22 -5.94 -3.51
CA ALA A 21 10.86 -5.18 -2.33
C ALA A 21 9.39 -5.37 -1.95
N ALA A 22 8.49 -5.41 -2.94
CA ALA A 22 7.06 -5.65 -2.74
C ALA A 22 6.80 -7.07 -2.19
N ALA A 23 7.53 -8.07 -2.67
CA ALA A 23 7.52 -9.42 -2.11
C ALA A 23 8.04 -9.42 -0.66
N GLY A 24 9.08 -8.64 -0.34
CA GLY A 24 9.58 -8.46 1.03
C GLY A 24 8.54 -7.87 1.98
N VAL A 25 7.80 -6.83 1.57
CA VAL A 25 6.69 -6.25 2.34
C VAL A 25 5.56 -7.25 2.54
N SER A 26 5.23 -8.01 1.50
CA SER A 26 4.17 -9.02 1.55
C SER A 26 4.54 -10.18 2.48
N LEU A 27 5.80 -10.62 2.44
CA LEU A 27 6.34 -11.65 3.31
C LEU A 27 6.38 -11.20 4.77
N SER A 28 6.83 -9.97 5.05
CA SER A 28 6.85 -9.46 6.44
C SER A 28 5.44 -9.33 7.02
N THR A 29 4.49 -8.88 6.20
CA THR A 29 3.06 -8.80 6.58
C THR A 29 2.49 -10.19 6.83
N LEU A 30 2.81 -11.17 5.97
CA LEU A 30 2.38 -12.56 6.14
C LEU A 30 2.94 -13.17 7.43
N LEU A 31 4.25 -13.03 7.69
CA LEU A 31 4.88 -13.54 8.89
C LEU A 31 4.27 -12.94 10.16
N TYR A 32 3.98 -11.64 10.13
CA TYR A 32 3.27 -10.98 11.22
C TYR A 32 1.91 -11.61 11.49
N TRP A 33 1.08 -11.82 10.46
CA TRP A 33 -0.23 -12.46 10.61
C TRP A 33 -0.13 -13.90 11.12
N ILE A 34 0.88 -14.66 10.70
CA ILE A 34 1.12 -16.02 11.21
C ILE A 34 1.45 -15.98 12.71
N VAL A 35 2.34 -15.08 13.13
CA VAL A 35 2.75 -14.95 14.54
C VAL A 35 1.58 -14.52 15.40
N VAL A 36 0.86 -13.47 15.00
CA VAL A 36 -0.30 -12.97 15.73
C VAL A 36 -1.43 -13.99 15.75
N GLY A 37 -1.69 -14.66 14.63
CA GLY A 37 -2.67 -15.75 14.56
C GLY A 37 -2.38 -16.88 15.54
N LYS A 38 -1.10 -17.25 15.72
CA LYS A 38 -0.69 -18.24 16.71
C LYS A 38 -0.89 -17.75 18.15
N ILE A 39 -0.45 -16.53 18.47
CA ILE A 39 -0.60 -15.95 19.82
C ILE A 39 -2.08 -15.83 20.20
N LEU A 40 -2.92 -15.41 19.26
CA LEU A 40 -4.36 -15.28 19.48
C LEU A 40 -5.07 -16.64 19.55
N SER A 41 -4.57 -17.66 18.86
CA SER A 41 -5.18 -19.01 18.92
C SER A 41 -5.00 -19.70 20.28
N THR A 42 -4.01 -19.27 21.07
CA THR A 42 -3.76 -19.82 22.41
C THR A 42 -4.69 -19.25 23.49
N GLU A 43 -5.28 -18.09 23.26
CA GLU A 43 -6.31 -17.55 24.15
C GLU A 43 -7.68 -17.99 23.60
N ASN A 44 -8.42 -18.81 24.36
CA ASN A 44 -9.79 -19.22 24.02
C ASN A 44 -10.79 -18.03 23.92
N GLU A 45 -10.31 -16.80 24.07
CA GLU A 45 -11.09 -15.59 23.97
C GLU A 45 -11.21 -15.13 22.52
N ARG A 46 -12.47 -15.04 22.09
CA ARG A 46 -12.90 -14.70 20.75
C ARG A 46 -12.60 -13.23 20.43
N PHE A 47 -11.34 -12.85 20.24
CA PHE A 47 -11.01 -11.53 19.69
C PHE A 47 -11.55 -11.44 18.25
N GLY A 48 -12.59 -10.63 18.08
CA GLY A 48 -13.17 -10.36 16.77
C GLY A 48 -12.21 -9.49 15.94
N PRO A 49 -11.95 -9.83 14.66
CA PRO A 49 -11.05 -9.08 13.78
C PRO A 49 -11.52 -7.67 13.37
N GLY A 50 -12.42 -7.04 14.14
CA GLY A 50 -13.00 -5.71 13.85
C GLY A 50 -12.96 -4.71 15.01
N CYS A 51 -12.50 -5.10 16.21
CA CYS A 51 -12.37 -4.13 17.30
C CYS A 51 -11.13 -3.27 17.09
N LEU A 52 -11.30 -1.95 17.20
CA LEU A 52 -10.22 -0.94 17.19
C LEU A 52 -9.08 -1.30 18.15
N LEU A 53 -9.39 -2.02 19.24
CA LEU A 53 -8.43 -2.63 20.15
C LEU A 53 -7.53 -3.69 19.50
N GLY A 54 -8.06 -4.57 18.65
CA GLY A 54 -7.24 -5.57 17.93
C GLY A 54 -6.28 -4.92 16.93
N PHE A 55 -6.73 -3.87 16.25
CA PHE A 55 -5.91 -3.08 15.34
C PHE A 55 -4.81 -2.29 16.08
N MET A 56 -5.13 -1.76 17.27
CA MET A 56 -4.25 -0.89 18.05
C MET A 56 -3.26 -1.64 18.95
N PHE A 57 -3.64 -2.79 19.52
CA PHE A 57 -2.80 -3.53 20.46
C PHE A 57 -1.86 -4.55 19.81
N PHE A 58 -2.21 -5.14 18.66
CA PHE A 58 -1.39 -6.22 18.09
C PHE A 58 -0.24 -5.75 17.19
N GLY A 59 -0.04 -4.44 16.99
CA GLY A 59 1.15 -3.91 16.30
C GLY A 59 1.16 -4.05 14.78
N GLY A 60 0.08 -4.51 14.15
CA GLY A 60 -0.03 -4.70 12.70
C GLY A 60 0.19 -3.41 11.92
N PRO A 61 -0.44 -2.29 12.30
CA PRO A 61 -0.18 -1.00 11.68
C PRO A 61 1.27 -0.57 11.81
N LEU A 62 1.94 -0.84 12.95
CA LEU A 62 3.34 -0.48 13.15
C LEU A 62 4.27 -1.25 12.21
N ILE A 63 4.09 -2.57 12.12
CA ILE A 63 4.90 -3.39 11.20
C ILE A 63 4.64 -2.99 9.76
N GLN A 64 3.39 -2.69 9.40
CA GLN A 64 3.06 -2.17 8.08
C GLN A 64 3.75 -0.83 7.82
N ILE A 65 3.71 0.13 8.76
CA ILE A 65 4.38 1.43 8.64
C ILE A 65 5.88 1.23 8.42
N ILE A 66 6.52 0.35 9.20
CA ILE A 66 7.94 0.02 9.07
C ILE A 66 8.21 -0.59 7.69
N ALA A 67 7.41 -1.57 7.27
CA ALA A 67 7.58 -2.25 5.99
C ALA A 67 7.42 -1.30 4.79
N VAL A 68 6.39 -0.44 4.80
CA VAL A 68 6.17 0.57 3.76
C VAL A 68 7.26 1.64 3.78
N THR A 69 7.74 2.03 4.98
CA THR A 69 8.84 2.97 5.11
C THR A 69 10.13 2.41 4.53
N CYS A 70 10.46 1.16 4.85
CA CYS A 70 11.60 0.45 4.26
C CYS A 70 11.45 0.30 2.75
N PHE A 71 10.25 -0.04 2.26
CA PHE A 71 9.96 -0.13 0.83
C PHE A 71 10.22 1.20 0.12
N VAL A 72 9.62 2.29 0.61
CA VAL A 72 9.81 3.62 0.02
C VAL A 72 11.27 4.04 0.11
N PHE A 73 11.97 3.75 1.22
CA PHE A 73 13.39 4.06 1.38
C PHE A 73 14.27 3.33 0.36
N VAL A 74 14.08 2.02 0.21
CA VAL A 74 14.92 1.17 -0.65
C VAL A 74 14.61 1.39 -2.13
N CYS A 75 13.33 1.54 -2.47
CA CYS A 75 12.86 1.71 -3.85
C CYS A 75 12.71 3.16 -4.27
N LEU A 76 13.16 4.15 -3.48
CA LEU A 76 12.99 5.56 -3.83
C LEU A 76 13.49 5.87 -5.24
N PRO A 77 14.72 5.46 -5.66
CA PRO A 77 15.21 5.69 -7.02
C PRO A 77 14.29 5.06 -8.08
N ALA A 78 13.87 3.81 -7.87
CA ALA A 78 12.95 3.11 -8.76
C ALA A 78 11.59 3.84 -8.90
N ILE A 79 11.06 4.37 -7.79
CA ILE A 79 9.81 5.14 -7.75
C ILE A 79 9.96 6.47 -8.52
N ILE A 80 11.10 7.15 -8.37
CA ILE A 80 11.34 8.43 -9.06
C ILE A 80 11.64 8.25 -10.56
N GLY A 81 11.99 7.05 -10.98
CA GLY A 81 12.28 6.72 -12.38
C GLY A 81 13.73 6.35 -12.66
N GLN A 82 14.60 6.48 -11.68
CA GLN A 82 15.97 5.97 -11.75
C GLN A 82 15.95 4.44 -11.65
N GLY A 83 16.97 3.77 -12.19
CA GLY A 83 17.11 2.32 -12.00
C GLY A 83 17.74 2.01 -10.65
N GLY A 84 17.40 0.87 -10.06
CA GLY A 84 18.11 0.33 -8.90
C GLY A 84 17.55 0.70 -7.53
N PHE A 85 18.28 0.25 -6.50
CA PHE A 85 18.03 0.58 -5.08
C PHE A 85 18.72 1.87 -4.67
N THR A 86 18.27 2.46 -3.55
CA THR A 86 18.95 3.61 -2.93
C THR A 86 20.43 3.28 -2.68
N PRO A 87 21.37 4.06 -3.24
CA PRO A 87 22.79 3.80 -3.07
C PRO A 87 23.20 3.99 -1.61
N ALA A 88 24.14 3.17 -1.14
CA ALA A 88 24.60 3.19 0.26
C ALA A 88 25.13 4.57 0.68
N SER A 89 25.70 5.34 -0.25
CA SER A 89 26.17 6.71 -0.02
C SER A 89 25.05 7.69 0.34
N ALA A 90 23.85 7.50 -0.20
CA ALA A 90 22.69 8.36 0.05
C ALA A 90 21.88 7.90 1.27
N MET A 91 22.09 6.67 1.76
CA MET A 91 21.30 6.09 2.85
C MET A 91 21.39 6.95 4.12
N GLY A 92 22.58 7.37 4.52
CA GLY A 92 22.77 8.15 5.75
C GLY A 92 21.99 9.48 5.76
N ALA A 93 22.00 10.20 4.63
CA ALA A 93 21.32 11.48 4.50
C ALA A 93 19.79 11.34 4.41
N LEU A 94 19.30 10.30 3.75
CA LEU A 94 17.87 10.10 3.51
C LEU A 94 17.14 9.32 4.61
N LEU A 95 17.87 8.56 5.45
CA LEU A 95 17.27 7.69 6.46
C LEU A 95 16.36 8.47 7.42
N TRP A 96 16.86 9.55 8.01
CA TRP A 96 16.10 10.32 8.98
C TRP A 96 14.86 11.02 8.39
N PRO A 97 14.96 11.70 7.23
CA PRO A 97 13.79 12.19 6.52
C PRO A 97 12.72 11.14 6.21
N VAL A 98 13.15 9.95 5.75
CA VAL A 98 12.22 8.89 5.35
C VAL A 98 11.54 8.27 6.57
N LEU A 99 12.27 8.04 7.67
CA LEU A 99 11.70 7.61 8.93
C LEU A 99 10.69 8.62 9.48
N LYS A 100 11.01 9.92 9.45
CA LYS A 100 10.05 10.99 9.83
C LYS A 100 8.82 10.98 8.94
N ALA A 101 9.00 10.83 7.62
CA ALA A 101 7.88 10.78 6.68
C ALA A 101 7.00 9.56 6.95
N GLY A 102 7.60 8.39 7.21
CA GLY A 102 6.91 7.15 7.57
C GLY A 102 6.11 7.28 8.86
N PHE A 103 6.71 7.83 9.91
CA PHE A 103 6.03 8.07 11.20
C PHE A 103 4.78 8.94 11.01
N TRP A 104 4.90 10.09 10.34
CA TRP A 104 3.77 10.99 10.12
C TRP A 104 2.72 10.41 9.18
N ALA A 105 3.13 9.66 8.16
CA ALA A 105 2.19 8.94 7.29
C ALA A 105 1.39 7.89 8.08
N GLY A 106 2.05 7.18 8.98
CA GLY A 106 1.40 6.26 9.92
C GLY A 106 0.38 6.93 10.82
N VAL A 107 0.75 8.04 11.45
CA VAL A 107 -0.14 8.84 12.31
C VAL A 107 -1.35 9.35 11.51
N LEU A 108 -1.15 9.87 10.30
CA LEU A 108 -2.24 10.37 9.47
C LEU A 108 -3.21 9.27 9.05
N VAL A 109 -2.69 8.11 8.61
CA VAL A 109 -3.54 6.97 8.25
C VAL A 109 -4.27 6.44 9.47
N PHE A 110 -3.64 6.41 10.65
CA PHE A 110 -4.31 6.06 11.90
C PHE A 110 -5.48 7.01 12.20
N LEU A 111 -5.27 8.32 12.12
CA LEU A 111 -6.34 9.31 12.35
C LEU A 111 -7.47 9.19 11.31
N LEU A 112 -7.14 8.93 10.05
CA LEU A 112 -8.14 8.68 9.00
C LEU A 112 -8.95 7.41 9.28
N SER A 113 -8.33 6.38 9.84
CA SER A 113 -9.01 5.15 10.23
C SER A 113 -10.00 5.34 11.37
N CYS A 114 -9.89 6.42 12.16
CA CYS A 114 -10.87 6.76 13.20
C CYS A 114 -12.19 7.32 12.63
N LEU A 115 -12.22 7.76 11.36
CA LEU A 115 -13.43 8.26 10.73
C LEU A 115 -14.30 7.08 10.26
N PRO A 116 -15.61 7.01 10.56
CA PRO A 116 -16.41 5.80 10.33
C PRO A 116 -16.40 5.29 8.88
N ILE A 117 -16.58 6.22 7.92
CA ILE A 117 -16.67 5.87 6.49
C ILE A 117 -15.28 5.51 5.95
N ILE A 118 -14.27 6.33 6.25
CA ILE A 118 -12.90 6.14 5.73
C ILE A 118 -12.24 4.93 6.40
N GLY A 119 -12.41 4.79 7.71
CA GLY A 119 -11.98 3.64 8.49
C GLY A 119 -12.57 2.34 7.98
N GLY A 120 -13.86 2.31 7.63
CA GLY A 120 -14.49 1.15 7.01
C GLY A 120 -13.84 0.78 5.66
N ILE A 121 -13.50 1.75 4.82
CA ILE A 121 -12.80 1.49 3.55
C ILE A 121 -11.38 0.95 3.83
N ILE A 122 -10.65 1.58 4.75
CA ILE A 122 -9.28 1.19 5.10
C ILE A 122 -9.25 -0.23 5.72
N SER A 123 -10.21 -0.57 6.57
CA SER A 123 -10.29 -1.88 7.23
C SER A 123 -10.71 -2.98 6.26
N ASN A 124 -11.62 -2.67 5.32
CA ASN A 124 -12.22 -3.67 4.44
C ASN A 124 -11.45 -3.87 3.13
N THR A 125 -10.55 -2.95 2.77
CA THR A 125 -9.76 -3.04 1.54
C THR A 125 -8.25 -3.14 1.85
N PRO A 126 -7.71 -4.37 1.90
CA PRO A 126 -6.27 -4.60 1.96
C PRO A 126 -5.53 -3.82 0.86
N GLY A 127 -4.46 -3.14 1.23
CA GLY A 127 -3.64 -2.33 0.31
C GLY A 127 -3.98 -0.83 0.30
N VAL A 128 -5.21 -0.42 0.59
CA VAL A 128 -5.55 1.01 0.75
C VAL A 128 -4.69 1.70 1.82
N PRO A 129 -4.49 1.13 3.03
CA PRO A 129 -3.61 1.79 4.00
C PRO A 129 -2.14 1.85 3.55
N VAL A 130 -1.64 0.85 2.80
CA VAL A 130 -0.29 0.89 2.21
C VAL A 130 -0.16 2.03 1.21
N PHE A 131 -1.16 2.16 0.34
CA PHE A 131 -1.23 3.23 -0.65
C PHE A 131 -1.28 4.62 0.00
N LEU A 132 -2.17 4.84 0.98
CA LEU A 132 -2.30 6.11 1.68
C LEU A 132 -1.01 6.48 2.44
N GLN A 133 -0.39 5.51 3.12
CA GLN A 133 0.90 5.73 3.78
C GLN A 133 1.95 6.19 2.77
N GLY A 134 2.07 5.48 1.65
CA GLY A 134 3.01 5.81 0.59
C GLY A 134 2.76 7.21 -0.01
N ILE A 135 1.51 7.62 -0.24
CA ILE A 135 1.18 8.97 -0.73
C ILE A 135 1.69 10.04 0.23
N PHE A 136 1.39 9.92 1.53
CA PHE A 136 1.82 10.90 2.52
C PHE A 136 3.34 10.96 2.64
N MET A 137 4.01 9.81 2.53
CA MET A 137 5.47 9.75 2.49
C MET A 137 6.03 10.45 1.26
N LEU A 138 5.58 10.07 0.06
CA LEU A 138 6.07 10.66 -1.19
C LEU A 138 5.78 12.15 -1.28
N LYS A 139 4.61 12.62 -0.81
CA LYS A 139 4.29 14.05 -0.75
C LYS A 139 5.27 14.82 0.12
N ARG A 140 5.67 14.26 1.26
CA ARG A 140 6.63 14.92 2.16
C ARG A 140 8.07 14.84 1.64
N LEU A 141 8.46 13.68 1.12
CA LEU A 141 9.80 13.45 0.58
C LEU A 141 10.06 14.27 -0.68
N SER A 142 9.11 14.34 -1.61
CA SER A 142 9.25 15.16 -2.82
C SER A 142 9.46 16.64 -2.49
N LYS A 143 8.71 17.20 -1.53
CA LYS A 143 8.95 18.58 -1.05
C LYS A 143 10.35 18.76 -0.49
N LEU A 144 10.83 17.81 0.31
CA LEU A 144 12.15 17.89 0.92
C LEU A 144 13.27 17.78 -0.12
N ILE A 145 13.17 16.79 -1.02
CA ILE A 145 14.16 16.54 -2.07
C ILE A 145 14.24 17.74 -3.00
N TYR A 146 13.08 18.25 -3.44
CA TYR A 146 13.05 19.41 -4.33
C TYR A 146 13.62 20.67 -3.67
N TYR A 147 13.28 20.91 -2.40
CA TYR A 147 13.83 22.03 -1.64
C TYR A 147 15.35 21.91 -1.51
N GLY A 148 15.87 20.72 -1.22
CA GLY A 148 17.32 20.49 -1.13
C GLY A 148 18.07 20.60 -2.46
N LEU A 149 17.38 20.51 -3.60
CA LEU A 149 17.98 20.63 -4.93
C LEU A 149 17.91 22.05 -5.52
N THR A 150 16.88 22.82 -5.16
CA THR A 150 16.57 24.09 -5.82
C THR A 150 16.57 25.29 -4.88
N ASP A 151 16.65 25.06 -3.56
CA ASP A 151 16.41 26.06 -2.51
C ASP A 151 15.05 26.78 -2.61
N THR A 152 14.13 26.24 -3.42
CA THR A 152 12.78 26.77 -3.62
C THR A 152 11.71 25.81 -3.12
N LYS A 153 10.57 26.36 -2.71
CA LYS A 153 9.43 25.55 -2.29
C LYS A 153 8.76 24.92 -3.51
N LEU A 154 8.62 23.60 -3.49
CA LEU A 154 7.87 22.88 -4.51
C LEU A 154 6.41 23.39 -4.53
N PRO A 155 5.89 23.89 -5.67
CA PRO A 155 4.52 24.38 -5.75
C PRO A 155 3.52 23.23 -5.55
N ASP A 156 2.39 23.51 -4.91
CA ASP A 156 1.39 22.48 -4.59
C ASP A 156 0.68 21.92 -5.84
N SER A 157 0.79 22.60 -6.99
CA SER A 157 0.27 22.13 -8.29
C SER A 157 0.92 20.85 -8.81
N VAL A 158 2.08 20.47 -8.26
CA VAL A 158 2.82 19.25 -8.61
C VAL A 158 2.11 17.99 -8.14
N PHE A 159 1.32 18.10 -7.07
CA PHE A 159 0.60 16.97 -6.54
C PHE A 159 -0.70 16.72 -7.32
N PRO A 160 -1.15 15.46 -7.43
CA PRO A 160 -2.42 15.19 -8.07
C PRO A 160 -3.55 15.97 -7.41
N SER A 161 -4.48 16.45 -8.24
CA SER A 161 -5.70 17.08 -7.77
C SER A 161 -6.51 16.10 -6.90
N PHE A 162 -7.45 16.62 -6.12
CA PHE A 162 -8.34 15.80 -5.30
C PHE A 162 -8.99 14.66 -6.11
N TRP A 163 -9.51 14.96 -7.30
CA TRP A 163 -10.13 13.98 -8.20
C TRP A 163 -9.16 12.91 -8.70
N ALA A 164 -7.91 13.29 -9.01
CA ALA A 164 -6.88 12.32 -9.40
C ALA A 164 -6.54 11.37 -8.24
N ASN A 165 -6.48 11.88 -7.00
CA ASN A 165 -6.28 11.03 -5.81
C ASN A 165 -7.45 10.05 -5.61
N VAL A 166 -8.70 10.51 -5.77
CA VAL A 166 -9.88 9.64 -5.74
C VAL A 166 -9.79 8.57 -6.84
N GLY A 167 -9.35 8.95 -8.05
CA GLY A 167 -9.10 8.02 -9.15
C GLY A 167 -8.10 6.91 -8.79
N TYR A 168 -6.98 7.25 -8.16
CA TYR A 168 -6.01 6.24 -7.70
C TYR A 168 -6.55 5.35 -6.58
N VAL A 169 -7.36 5.88 -5.65
CA VAL A 169 -8.03 5.06 -4.62
C VAL A 169 -8.98 4.07 -5.27
N ILE A 170 -9.81 4.51 -6.22
CA ILE A 170 -10.72 3.63 -6.97
C ILE A 170 -9.91 2.55 -7.72
N LEU A 171 -8.82 2.93 -8.38
CA LEU A 171 -7.93 1.96 -9.04
C LEU A 171 -7.36 0.95 -8.04
N ALA A 172 -6.90 1.39 -6.87
CA ALA A 172 -6.42 0.49 -5.81
C ALA A 172 -7.48 -0.53 -5.39
N ILE A 173 -8.73 -0.08 -5.18
CA ILE A 173 -9.87 -0.93 -4.81
C ILE A 173 -10.19 -1.92 -5.94
N VAL A 174 -10.27 -1.46 -7.19
CA VAL A 174 -10.56 -2.31 -8.35
C VAL A 174 -9.46 -3.36 -8.53
N LEU A 175 -8.19 -2.95 -8.45
CA LEU A 175 -7.04 -3.86 -8.53
C LEU A 175 -7.03 -4.88 -7.38
N PHE A 176 -7.47 -4.47 -6.19
CA PHE A 176 -7.64 -5.40 -5.06
C PHE A 176 -8.64 -6.48 -5.42
N TYR A 177 -9.86 -6.10 -5.83
CA TYR A 177 -10.90 -7.06 -6.15
C TYR A 177 -10.51 -7.97 -7.32
N ILE A 178 -9.87 -7.43 -8.36
CA ILE A 178 -9.40 -8.24 -9.49
C ILE A 178 -8.34 -9.25 -9.01
N THR A 179 -7.30 -8.79 -8.30
CA THR A 179 -6.21 -9.68 -7.84
C THR A 179 -6.73 -10.71 -6.85
N TYR A 180 -7.63 -10.30 -5.96
CA TYR A 180 -8.29 -11.18 -5.02
C TYR A 180 -9.12 -12.25 -5.73
N LEU A 181 -9.96 -11.89 -6.70
CA LEU A 181 -10.75 -12.86 -7.47
C LEU A 181 -9.86 -13.81 -8.27
N MET A 182 -8.76 -13.31 -8.83
CA MET A 182 -7.81 -14.09 -9.63
C MET A 182 -6.97 -15.07 -8.81
N ILE A 183 -6.71 -14.79 -7.53
CA ILE A 183 -5.85 -15.63 -6.68
C ILE A 183 -6.66 -16.38 -5.61
N ALA A 184 -7.51 -15.68 -4.86
CA ALA A 184 -8.26 -16.28 -3.76
C ALA A 184 -9.30 -17.29 -4.26
N ALA A 185 -10.02 -16.98 -5.35
CA ALA A 185 -11.06 -17.87 -5.84
C ALA A 185 -10.49 -19.22 -6.34
N PRO A 186 -9.40 -19.27 -7.13
CA PRO A 186 -8.75 -20.53 -7.48
C PRO A 186 -8.16 -21.27 -6.29
N VAL A 187 -7.51 -20.57 -5.34
CA VAL A 187 -6.89 -21.20 -4.17
C VAL A 187 -7.95 -21.89 -3.31
N ALA A 188 -9.08 -21.24 -3.06
CA ALA A 188 -10.13 -21.85 -2.26
C ALA A 188 -10.97 -22.88 -3.04
N LEU A 189 -11.01 -22.81 -4.38
CA LEU A 189 -11.50 -23.90 -5.23
C LEU A 189 -10.58 -25.14 -5.13
N ALA A 190 -9.27 -24.95 -5.23
CA ALA A 190 -8.26 -26.01 -5.11
C ALA A 190 -8.23 -26.63 -3.70
N ALA A 191 -8.45 -25.83 -2.66
CA ALA A 191 -8.53 -26.30 -1.27
C ALA A 191 -9.83 -27.09 -0.96
N GLY A 192 -10.71 -27.31 -1.94
CA GLY A 192 -11.96 -28.07 -1.77
C GLY A 192 -12.98 -27.38 -0.87
N GLN A 193 -12.78 -26.10 -0.53
CA GLN A 193 -13.69 -25.33 0.34
C GLN A 193 -14.97 -24.92 -0.38
N ILE A 194 -14.94 -24.88 -1.71
CA ILE A 194 -16.13 -24.63 -2.55
C ILE A 194 -16.85 -25.96 -2.79
N LYS A 195 -17.56 -26.45 -1.77
CA LYS A 195 -18.45 -27.61 -1.90
C LYS A 195 -19.59 -27.26 -2.87
N LYS A 196 -19.50 -27.66 -4.16
CA LYS A 196 -20.52 -27.50 -5.24
C LYS A 196 -21.62 -26.46 -4.93
N ARG A 197 -21.24 -25.20 -4.74
CA ARG A 197 -22.22 -24.11 -4.61
C ARG A 197 -22.44 -23.50 -5.98
N ARG A 198 -23.70 -23.22 -6.29
CA ARG A 198 -24.16 -22.73 -7.60
C ARG A 198 -23.64 -21.32 -7.93
N ASP A 199 -23.13 -20.59 -6.94
CA ASP A 199 -22.56 -19.24 -7.09
C ASP A 199 -21.30 -19.07 -6.21
N PRO A 200 -20.11 -19.38 -6.74
CA PRO A 200 -18.86 -19.19 -6.01
C PRO A 200 -18.50 -17.71 -5.83
N ILE A 201 -18.87 -16.84 -6.79
CA ILE A 201 -18.51 -15.42 -6.77
C ILE A 201 -19.35 -14.68 -5.71
N GLY A 202 -20.66 -14.93 -5.67
CA GLY A 202 -21.55 -14.38 -4.65
C GLY A 202 -21.09 -14.73 -3.23
N HIS A 203 -20.58 -15.95 -3.01
CA HIS A 203 -20.05 -16.34 -1.71
C HIS A 203 -18.80 -15.55 -1.28
N TYR A 204 -17.87 -15.27 -2.19
CA TYR A 204 -16.70 -14.45 -1.86
C TYR A 204 -17.09 -13.00 -1.57
N LEU A 205 -18.03 -12.45 -2.34
CA LEU A 205 -18.55 -11.09 -2.10
C LEU A 205 -19.32 -11.03 -0.77
N ASP A 206 -20.02 -12.09 -0.38
CA ASP A 206 -20.72 -12.21 0.90
C ASP A 206 -19.76 -12.30 2.10
N GLN A 207 -18.52 -12.76 1.91
CA GLN A 207 -17.49 -12.72 2.97
C GLN A 207 -16.98 -11.30 3.27
N PHE A 208 -17.28 -10.34 2.38
CA PHE A 208 -17.02 -8.91 2.61
C PHE A 208 -18.25 -8.14 3.09
N LYS A 209 -19.41 -8.80 3.26
CA LYS A 209 -20.58 -8.15 3.87
C LYS A 209 -20.28 -7.89 5.36
N PRO A 210 -20.52 -6.66 5.85
CA PRO A 210 -20.14 -6.24 7.21
C PRO A 210 -20.92 -6.91 8.35
N HIS A 211 -21.85 -7.84 8.06
CA HIS A 211 -22.65 -8.54 9.07
C HIS A 211 -22.27 -10.04 9.13
N ASP A 212 -21.72 -10.44 10.27
CA ASP A 212 -21.56 -11.80 10.83
C ASP A 212 -20.52 -12.78 10.28
N ASN A 213 -19.92 -12.58 9.11
CA ASN A 213 -18.94 -13.54 8.60
C ASN A 213 -17.50 -13.14 8.93
N ARG A 214 -16.89 -13.82 9.91
CA ARG A 214 -15.42 -13.78 10.06
C ARG A 214 -14.80 -14.23 8.74
N PRO A 215 -13.91 -13.43 8.11
CA PRO A 215 -13.25 -13.86 6.89
C PRO A 215 -12.50 -15.15 7.18
N SER A 216 -12.58 -16.12 6.27
CA SER A 216 -11.92 -17.41 6.47
C SER A 216 -10.41 -17.19 6.65
N PRO A 217 -9.69 -18.07 7.39
CA PRO A 217 -8.24 -17.94 7.55
C PRO A 217 -7.52 -17.83 6.21
N THR A 218 -8.03 -18.50 5.17
CA THR A 218 -7.53 -18.40 3.79
C THR A 218 -7.70 -16.99 3.22
N VAL A 219 -8.85 -16.35 3.41
CA VAL A 219 -9.07 -14.97 2.96
C VAL A 219 -8.18 -13.98 3.68
N GLN A 220 -7.98 -14.14 5.00
CA GLN A 220 -7.07 -13.29 5.76
C GLN A 220 -5.62 -13.46 5.30
N LEU A 221 -5.19 -14.70 5.08
CA LEU A 221 -3.84 -15.01 4.61
C LEU A 221 -3.60 -14.46 3.19
N VAL A 222 -4.52 -14.74 2.26
CA VAL A 222 -4.43 -14.26 0.87
C VAL A 222 -4.52 -12.74 0.81
N GLY A 223 -5.43 -12.13 1.58
CA GLY A 223 -5.55 -10.67 1.71
C GLY A 223 -4.30 -10.02 2.30
N GLY A 224 -3.67 -10.66 3.30
CA GLY A 224 -2.42 -10.20 3.90
C GLY A 224 -1.22 -10.25 2.96
N MET A 225 -1.17 -11.25 2.06
CA MET A 225 -0.12 -11.36 1.04
C MET A 225 -0.34 -10.40 -0.13
N ILE A 226 -1.57 -10.31 -0.64
CA ILE A 226 -1.91 -9.54 -1.83
C ILE A 226 -2.06 -8.05 -1.53
N GLY A 227 -2.59 -7.71 -0.35
CA GLY A 227 -2.90 -6.34 0.04
C GLY A 227 -1.73 -5.38 -0.18
N PRO A 228 -0.53 -5.64 0.35
CA PRO A 228 0.61 -4.77 0.12
C PRO A 228 0.99 -4.61 -1.35
N LEU A 229 0.98 -5.69 -2.15
CA LEU A 229 1.26 -5.61 -3.60
C LEU A 229 0.27 -4.69 -4.32
N VAL A 230 -1.01 -4.83 -3.99
CA VAL A 230 -2.08 -4.02 -4.57
C VAL A 230 -1.97 -2.57 -4.15
N GLY A 231 -1.54 -2.28 -2.92
CA GLY A 231 -1.30 -0.91 -2.46
C GLY A 231 -0.07 -0.24 -3.08
N ILE A 232 0.96 -1.04 -3.43
CA ILE A 232 2.20 -0.56 -4.05
C ILE A 232 1.97 -0.09 -5.49
N LEU A 233 1.15 -0.78 -6.28
CA LEU A 233 0.89 -0.38 -7.67
C LEU A 233 0.36 1.08 -7.83
N PRO A 234 -0.75 1.49 -7.17
CA PRO A 234 -1.25 2.87 -7.23
C PRO A 234 -0.26 3.84 -6.58
N LEU A 235 0.58 3.40 -5.64
CA LEU A 235 1.67 4.21 -5.09
C LEU A 235 2.73 4.53 -6.16
N LEU A 236 3.09 3.56 -7.01
CA LEU A 236 4.00 3.80 -8.14
C LEU A 236 3.38 4.77 -9.14
N MET A 237 2.08 4.64 -9.44
CA MET A 237 1.36 5.56 -10.32
C MET A 237 1.37 6.99 -9.75
N TYR A 238 1.07 7.13 -8.45
CA TYR A 238 1.12 8.42 -7.76
C TYR A 238 2.53 9.03 -7.80
N GLY A 239 3.56 8.22 -7.49
CA GLY A 239 4.95 8.65 -7.57
C GLY A 239 5.28 9.19 -8.96
N ARG A 240 4.95 8.45 -10.01
CA ARG A 240 5.19 8.89 -11.39
C ARG A 240 4.47 10.17 -11.75
N TYR A 241 3.24 10.36 -11.28
CA TYR A 241 2.53 11.62 -11.49
C TYR A 241 3.33 12.81 -10.93
N VAL A 242 3.83 12.69 -9.69
CA VAL A 242 4.60 13.75 -9.03
C VAL A 242 5.86 14.06 -9.84
N PHE A 243 6.61 13.05 -10.26
CA PHE A 243 7.86 13.29 -11.01
C PHE A 243 7.63 13.83 -12.42
N LEU A 244 6.61 13.37 -13.13
CA LEU A 244 6.22 13.97 -14.42
C LEU A 244 5.84 15.45 -14.26
N SER A 245 5.17 15.78 -13.15
CA SER A 245 4.78 17.16 -12.84
C SER A 245 5.98 18.04 -12.45
N ILE A 246 6.98 17.49 -11.76
CA ILE A 246 8.24 18.19 -11.48
C ILE A 246 9.01 18.45 -12.79
N GLY A 247 9.13 17.43 -13.65
CA GLY A 247 9.80 17.56 -14.94
C GLY A 247 9.16 18.62 -15.84
N ALA A 248 7.82 18.70 -15.86
CA ALA A 248 7.07 19.69 -16.61
C ALA A 248 7.26 21.14 -16.09
N LEU A 249 7.60 21.35 -14.82
CA LEU A 249 7.86 22.68 -14.27
C LEU A 249 9.22 23.24 -14.62
N GLN A 250 10.16 22.34 -14.89
CA GLN A 250 11.56 22.69 -14.88
C GLN A 250 12.13 22.99 -16.28
N ASP A 251 11.36 22.77 -17.36
CA ASP A 251 11.86 22.73 -18.75
C ASP A 251 13.22 22.01 -18.84
N LEU A 252 13.49 21.10 -17.89
CA LEU A 252 14.81 20.53 -17.72
C LEU A 252 14.93 19.45 -18.79
N PRO A 253 15.80 19.62 -19.80
CA PRO A 253 16.09 18.55 -20.73
C PRO A 253 16.66 17.41 -19.89
N THR A 254 15.86 16.37 -19.69
CA THR A 254 16.24 15.02 -19.24
C THR A 254 17.54 14.99 -18.45
N LEU A 255 17.53 15.48 -17.21
CA LEU A 255 18.54 15.10 -16.21
C LEU A 255 18.10 13.76 -15.61
N ILE A 256 18.01 12.75 -16.49
CA ILE A 256 17.87 11.31 -16.20
C ILE A 256 18.66 10.56 -17.26
#